data_AF-A0A2N2IGK2-F1
#
_entry.id   AF-A0A2N2IGK2-F1
#
_cell.length_a   1.000
_cell.length_b   1.000
_cell.length_c   1.000
_cell.angle_alpha   90.00
_cell.angle_beta   90.00
_cell.angle_gamma   90.00
#
_symmetry.space_group_name_H-M   'P 1'
#
loop_
_entity.id
_entity.type
_entity.pdbx_description
1 polymer ?
#
loop_
_entity_poly.entity_id
_entity_poly.type
_entity_poly.pdbx_seq_one_letter_code
_entity_poly.pdbx_strand_id
1 'polypeptide(L)'
;MSAVKAMCVGETGKGVVIQGNMAFAVGCVRAGIHAADGYPGTPSTEVIDKGLSQVQDMITVGWSVNEAVAAGVGFGHTLAGSDCVVTMKIPGLFQAADVITSAAFYTGQRGSLVYYIASDYTPSSTQHLVDARYMLKSCCVPVFEPRNHQEMHEAARIAADIGRQFNTPVAIIASGVLCHSEGLVRLMETATREKAPLPEKMSDFITLPVRARMFHDQVRTTRIPALRGMVEESPLNVLTRGDGKIGIITHGVNDLFVEEVRAATGKNVDVLSLGFTYPLPMDLIRRFCESIDGPVYVIEDGYRFIQEAIQAEGIAVQGKGVDETVTEWTPALIAARLGLAESAGKSAVASLPRPPMICAGCPYRLFGQIVGKMRKKGKLEAVFGDIGCNTLLH
;
A
#
# COMPACT_ATOMS: atom_id res chain seq x y z
N MET A 1 2.60 -24.79 18.10
CA MET A 1 3.09 -23.89 17.01
C MET A 1 1.88 -23.17 16.45
N SER A 2 1.88 -21.84 16.38
CA SER A 2 0.77 -21.08 15.80
C SER A 2 0.64 -21.41 14.30
N ALA A 3 -0.56 -21.22 13.73
CA ALA A 3 -0.78 -21.41 12.29
C ALA A 3 0.16 -20.52 11.45
N VAL A 4 0.38 -19.27 11.90
CA VAL A 4 1.33 -18.34 11.28
C VAL A 4 2.73 -18.91 11.25
N LYS A 5 3.24 -19.39 12.41
CA LYS A 5 4.58 -19.95 12.50
C LYS A 5 4.75 -21.18 11.60
N ALA A 6 3.73 -22.04 11.50
CA ALA A 6 3.75 -23.18 10.61
C ALA A 6 3.86 -22.77 9.13
N MET A 7 3.26 -21.65 8.73
CA MET A 7 3.41 -21.10 7.38
C MET A 7 4.77 -20.42 7.17
N CYS A 8 5.34 -19.78 8.18
CA CYS A 8 6.67 -19.16 8.09
C CYS A 8 7.79 -20.18 7.81
N VAL A 9 7.70 -21.40 8.34
CA VAL A 9 8.68 -22.48 8.12
C VAL A 9 8.19 -23.58 7.18
N GLY A 10 7.02 -23.38 6.56
CA GLY A 10 6.44 -24.35 5.64
C GLY A 10 7.26 -24.54 4.37
N GLU A 11 7.06 -25.69 3.71
CA GLU A 11 7.71 -26.01 2.43
C GLU A 11 7.38 -24.98 1.35
N THR A 12 8.40 -24.58 0.58
CA THR A 12 8.25 -23.67 -0.57
C THR A 12 7.30 -24.26 -1.60
N GLY A 13 6.43 -23.42 -2.18
CA GLY A 13 5.45 -23.81 -3.19
C GLY A 13 4.16 -24.43 -2.63
N LYS A 14 4.14 -24.78 -1.32
CA LYS A 14 2.93 -25.29 -0.67
C LYS A 14 1.79 -24.27 -0.76
N GLY A 15 0.64 -24.73 -1.26
CA GLY A 15 -0.57 -23.92 -1.34
C GLY A 15 -1.25 -23.79 0.03
N VAL A 16 -1.58 -22.57 0.42
CA VAL A 16 -2.33 -22.24 1.63
C VAL A 16 -3.41 -21.20 1.31
N VAL A 17 -4.60 -21.33 1.90
CA VAL A 17 -5.62 -20.28 1.84
C VAL A 17 -5.40 -19.38 3.05
N ILE A 18 -5.19 -18.09 2.80
CA ILE A 18 -4.77 -17.15 3.84
C ILE A 18 -5.31 -15.75 3.55
N GLN A 19 -5.67 -15.04 4.62
CA GLN A 19 -6.07 -13.63 4.56
C GLN A 19 -4.90 -12.73 4.11
N GLY A 20 -5.15 -11.66 3.35
CA GLY A 20 -4.06 -10.83 2.79
C GLY A 20 -3.10 -10.19 3.80
N ASN A 21 -3.60 -9.64 4.92
CA ASN A 21 -2.72 -9.14 5.99
C ASN A 21 -1.82 -10.25 6.55
N MET A 22 -2.35 -11.47 6.66
CA MET A 22 -1.61 -12.63 7.15
C MET A 22 -0.61 -13.12 6.10
N ALA A 23 -0.96 -13.06 4.82
CA ALA A 23 -0.06 -13.36 3.70
C ALA A 23 1.16 -12.44 3.72
N PHE A 24 0.95 -11.14 3.91
CA PHE A 24 2.01 -10.16 4.06
C PHE A 24 2.85 -10.40 5.32
N ALA A 25 2.24 -10.69 6.48
CA ALA A 25 2.97 -11.01 7.71
C ALA A 25 3.88 -12.24 7.57
N VAL A 26 3.36 -13.34 7.00
CA VAL A 26 4.17 -14.54 6.69
C VAL A 26 5.25 -14.18 5.67
N GLY A 27 4.92 -13.33 4.70
CA GLY A 27 5.81 -12.79 3.69
C GLY A 27 7.02 -12.06 4.29
N CYS A 28 6.82 -11.19 5.27
CA CYS A 28 7.89 -10.48 5.98
C CYS A 28 8.90 -11.47 6.59
N VAL A 29 8.41 -12.50 7.30
CA VAL A 29 9.29 -13.49 7.93
C VAL A 29 10.03 -14.32 6.90
N ARG A 30 9.32 -14.82 5.88
CA ARG A 30 9.95 -15.61 4.81
C ARG A 30 10.92 -14.79 3.96
N ALA A 31 10.71 -13.48 3.84
CA ALA A 31 11.64 -12.58 3.15
C ALA A 31 12.92 -12.31 3.97
N GLY A 32 12.94 -12.64 5.27
CA GLY A 32 14.02 -12.30 6.18
C GLY A 32 14.01 -10.83 6.62
N ILE A 33 12.82 -10.20 6.69
CA ILE A 33 12.69 -8.85 7.28
C ILE A 33 13.02 -8.93 8.77
N HIS A 34 13.83 -7.97 9.24
CA HIS A 34 14.41 -8.02 10.57
C HIS A 34 13.46 -7.50 11.66
N ALA A 35 12.72 -6.44 11.33
CA ALA A 35 11.85 -5.75 12.27
C ALA A 35 10.54 -5.28 11.63
N ALA A 36 9.49 -5.19 12.44
CA ALA A 36 8.26 -4.50 12.10
C ALA A 36 7.79 -3.63 13.27
N ASP A 37 7.32 -2.43 12.95
CA ASP A 37 6.68 -1.54 13.92
C ASP A 37 5.38 -0.98 13.31
N GLY A 38 4.57 -0.30 14.11
CA GLY A 38 3.31 0.25 13.65
C GLY A 38 2.54 0.95 14.74
N TYR A 39 1.39 1.48 14.36
CA TYR A 39 0.35 1.92 15.28
C TYR A 39 -1.00 1.35 14.81
N PRO A 40 -1.90 0.94 15.71
CA PRO A 40 -3.14 0.27 15.31
C PRO A 40 -4.01 1.16 14.41
N GLY A 41 -4.10 0.82 13.13
CA GLY A 41 -5.05 1.39 12.18
C GLY A 41 -5.63 0.32 11.25
N THR A 42 -6.94 0.08 11.33
CA THR A 42 -7.67 -0.78 10.37
C THR A 42 -7.54 -0.20 8.95
N PRO A 43 -7.27 -1.02 7.91
CA PRO A 43 -7.21 -2.48 7.92
C PRO A 43 -5.82 -3.09 8.21
N SER A 44 -4.77 -2.31 8.44
CA SER A 44 -3.38 -2.81 8.61
C SER A 44 -3.08 -3.56 9.93
N THR A 45 -3.90 -3.38 10.97
CA THR A 45 -3.59 -3.81 12.35
C THR A 45 -3.30 -5.32 12.47
N GLU A 46 -4.00 -6.13 11.68
CA GLU A 46 -3.91 -7.60 11.77
C GLU A 46 -2.55 -8.15 11.34
N VAL A 47 -1.79 -7.40 10.52
CA VAL A 47 -0.41 -7.76 10.15
C VAL A 47 0.43 -8.01 11.39
N ILE A 48 0.39 -7.07 12.35
CA ILE A 48 1.13 -7.20 13.61
C ILE A 48 0.33 -8.03 14.62
N ASP A 49 -0.92 -7.66 14.90
CA ASP A 49 -1.71 -8.22 16.01
C ASP A 49 -1.96 -9.73 15.88
N LYS A 50 -2.36 -10.18 14.69
CA LYS A 50 -2.67 -11.60 14.42
C LYS A 50 -1.51 -12.33 13.75
N GLY A 51 -0.68 -11.64 12.99
CA GLY A 51 0.45 -12.18 12.24
C GLY A 51 1.76 -12.18 13.02
N LEU A 52 2.50 -11.07 12.92
CA LEU A 52 3.88 -10.98 13.37
C LEU A 52 4.05 -11.16 14.90
N SER A 53 3.05 -10.81 15.70
CA SER A 53 3.05 -11.05 17.15
C SER A 53 3.22 -12.53 17.51
N GLN A 54 2.85 -13.44 16.61
CA GLN A 54 2.88 -14.89 16.80
C GLN A 54 4.24 -15.54 16.48
N VAL A 55 5.21 -14.75 16.01
CA VAL A 55 6.51 -15.20 15.47
C VAL A 55 7.66 -14.29 15.91
N GLN A 56 7.57 -13.69 17.11
CA GLN A 56 8.59 -12.78 17.64
C GLN A 56 9.95 -13.43 17.92
N ASP A 57 10.04 -14.76 17.88
CA ASP A 57 11.33 -15.48 17.89
C ASP A 57 12.04 -15.47 16.53
N MET A 58 11.37 -15.02 15.46
CA MET A 58 11.89 -14.96 14.09
C MET A 58 12.05 -13.52 13.56
N ILE A 59 11.35 -12.55 14.14
CA ILE A 59 11.34 -11.14 13.72
C ILE A 59 11.10 -10.24 14.95
N THR A 60 11.73 -9.06 14.98
CA THR A 60 11.47 -8.07 16.04
C THR A 60 10.16 -7.33 15.75
N VAL A 61 9.25 -7.24 16.72
CA VAL A 61 7.92 -6.66 16.49
C VAL A 61 7.56 -5.68 17.61
N GLY A 62 7.12 -4.49 17.24
CA GLY A 62 6.74 -3.42 18.17
C GLY A 62 5.40 -2.76 17.83
N TRP A 63 4.81 -2.12 18.85
CA TRP A 63 3.75 -1.14 18.69
C TRP A 63 4.23 0.19 19.28
N SER A 64 4.19 1.24 18.47
CA SER A 64 4.49 2.60 18.90
C SER A 64 3.25 3.33 19.45
N VAL A 65 3.46 4.51 20.01
CA VAL A 65 2.39 5.33 20.62
C VAL A 65 1.55 6.12 19.60
N ASN A 66 2.06 6.31 18.39
CA ASN A 66 1.36 6.86 17.21
C ASN A 66 2.16 6.55 15.93
N GLU A 67 1.62 6.90 14.77
CA GLU A 67 2.22 6.62 13.46
C GLU A 67 3.53 7.38 13.21
N ALA A 68 3.66 8.61 13.72
CA ALA A 68 4.90 9.38 13.59
C ALA A 68 6.05 8.71 14.37
N VAL A 69 5.78 8.24 15.60
CA VAL A 69 6.75 7.48 16.39
C VAL A 69 7.06 6.15 15.72
N ALA A 70 6.05 5.44 15.18
CA ALA A 70 6.26 4.19 14.45
C ALA A 70 7.20 4.37 13.25
N ALA A 71 6.98 5.43 12.46
CA ALA A 71 7.86 5.77 11.33
C ALA A 71 9.28 6.09 11.80
N GLY A 72 9.43 6.81 12.92
CA GLY A 72 10.73 7.14 13.51
C GLY A 72 11.48 5.90 14.03
N VAL A 73 10.78 5.00 14.72
CA VAL A 73 11.32 3.70 15.20
C VAL A 73 11.77 2.85 14.02
N GLY A 74 10.92 2.74 12.98
CA GLY A 74 11.26 2.01 11.77
C GLY A 74 12.49 2.58 11.07
N PHE A 75 12.58 3.90 10.95
CA PHE A 75 13.79 4.55 10.43
C PHE A 75 15.02 4.27 11.31
N GLY A 76 14.88 4.30 12.64
CA GLY A 76 15.95 3.94 13.58
C GLY A 76 16.49 2.51 13.38
N HIS A 77 15.60 1.53 13.17
CA HIS A 77 16.01 0.16 12.81
C HIS A 77 16.88 0.11 11.55
N THR A 78 16.54 0.92 10.55
CA THR A 78 17.28 0.97 9.28
C THR A 78 18.67 1.57 9.43
N LEU A 79 18.84 2.58 10.28
CA LEU A 79 20.16 3.12 10.61
C LEU A 79 21.03 2.09 11.36
N ALA A 80 20.41 1.18 12.11
CA ALA A 80 21.08 0.03 12.72
C ALA A 80 21.27 -1.15 11.74
N GLY A 81 21.13 -0.92 10.44
CA GLY A 81 21.33 -1.89 9.36
C GLY A 81 20.17 -2.87 9.14
N SER A 82 19.08 -2.77 9.89
CA SER A 82 17.97 -3.75 9.82
C SER A 82 16.93 -3.34 8.77
N ASP A 83 16.43 -4.29 8.00
CA ASP A 83 15.22 -4.06 7.17
C ASP A 83 14.00 -3.96 8.09
N CYS A 84 13.23 -2.88 7.93
CA CYS A 84 12.07 -2.63 8.78
C CYS A 84 10.82 -2.29 7.98
N VAL A 85 9.71 -2.93 8.34
CA VAL A 85 8.37 -2.60 7.86
C VAL A 85 7.65 -1.75 8.91
N VAL A 86 7.05 -0.65 8.49
CA VAL A 86 6.15 0.15 9.33
C VAL A 86 4.74 0.01 8.78
N THR A 87 3.83 -0.56 9.58
CA THR A 87 2.43 -0.76 9.18
C THR A 87 1.57 0.42 9.62
N MET A 88 0.77 0.94 8.69
CA MET A 88 -0.20 2.00 8.95
C MET A 88 -1.35 1.95 7.92
N LYS A 89 -2.35 2.79 8.12
CA LYS A 89 -3.37 3.10 7.10
C LYS A 89 -3.10 4.48 6.49
N ILE A 90 -3.85 4.86 5.45
CA ILE A 90 -3.70 6.15 4.76
C ILE A 90 -3.66 7.37 5.74
N PRO A 91 -4.60 7.57 6.68
CA PRO A 91 -4.48 8.68 7.65
C PRO A 91 -3.18 8.67 8.47
N GLY A 92 -2.67 7.48 8.78
CA GLY A 92 -1.42 7.28 9.48
C GLY A 92 -0.20 7.80 8.73
N LEU A 93 -0.21 7.66 7.40
CA LEU A 93 0.80 8.23 6.51
C LEU A 93 0.87 9.75 6.68
N PHE A 94 -0.28 10.43 6.73
CA PHE A 94 -0.34 11.88 6.92
C PHE A 94 0.06 12.30 8.33
N GLN A 95 -0.31 11.51 9.35
CA GLN A 95 0.14 11.73 10.73
C GLN A 95 1.67 11.59 10.86
N ALA A 96 2.29 10.72 10.07
CA ALA A 96 3.73 10.48 10.04
C ALA A 96 4.48 11.34 8.99
N ALA A 97 3.81 12.28 8.33
CA ALA A 97 4.33 12.94 7.13
C ALA A 97 5.70 13.62 7.34
N ASP A 98 5.95 14.23 8.50
CA ASP A 98 7.24 14.86 8.81
C ASP A 98 8.42 13.88 8.74
N VAL A 99 8.26 12.71 9.39
CA VAL A 99 9.27 11.64 9.37
C VAL A 99 9.41 11.05 7.98
N ILE A 100 8.29 10.81 7.28
CA ILE A 100 8.30 10.18 5.96
C ILE A 100 8.95 11.07 4.91
N THR A 101 8.56 12.34 4.87
CA THR A 101 9.12 13.34 3.93
C THR A 101 10.60 13.53 4.17
N SER A 102 11.05 13.55 5.43
CA SER A 102 12.48 13.61 5.77
C SER A 102 13.23 12.35 5.32
N ALA A 103 12.72 11.17 5.68
CA ALA A 103 13.33 9.88 5.34
C ALA A 103 13.43 9.62 3.83
N ALA A 104 12.51 10.17 3.05
CA ALA A 104 12.46 10.01 1.61
C ALA A 104 13.70 10.58 0.90
N PHE A 105 14.29 11.66 1.43
CA PHE A 105 15.43 12.32 0.81
C PHE A 105 16.78 11.91 1.40
N TYR A 106 16.85 11.06 2.43
CA TYR A 106 18.13 10.53 2.87
C TYR A 106 18.70 9.52 1.88
N THR A 107 19.91 9.79 1.41
CA THR A 107 20.60 8.99 0.38
C THR A 107 21.71 8.10 0.93
N GLY A 108 22.01 8.19 2.23
CA GLY A 108 22.98 7.33 2.89
C GLY A 108 22.52 5.86 2.91
N GLN A 109 23.50 4.95 2.80
CA GLN A 109 23.27 3.51 2.86
C GLN A 109 22.73 3.10 4.24
N ARG A 110 21.73 2.21 4.24
CA ARG A 110 21.04 1.72 5.44
C ARG A 110 20.25 0.44 5.15
N GLY A 111 19.61 -0.10 6.18
CA GLY A 111 18.53 -1.08 6.00
C GLY A 111 17.37 -0.51 5.17
N SER A 112 16.54 -1.37 4.58
CA SER A 112 15.37 -0.93 3.83
C SER A 112 14.26 -0.49 4.76
N LEU A 113 13.66 0.67 4.46
CA LEU A 113 12.46 1.16 5.14
C LEU A 113 11.25 0.92 4.24
N VAL A 114 10.34 0.07 4.69
CA VAL A 114 9.13 -0.27 3.94
C VAL A 114 7.91 0.29 4.68
N TYR A 115 7.13 1.13 4.02
CA TYR A 115 5.84 1.57 4.54
C TYR A 115 4.75 0.67 3.98
N TYR A 116 4.15 -0.17 4.82
CA TYR A 116 2.95 -0.92 4.47
C TYR A 116 1.73 -0.06 4.81
N ILE A 117 1.10 0.49 3.77
CA ILE A 117 0.00 1.44 3.87
C ILE A 117 -1.25 0.75 3.36
N ALA A 118 -2.12 0.36 4.28
CA ALA A 118 -3.39 -0.23 3.88
C ALA A 118 -4.36 0.88 3.42
N SER A 119 -4.87 0.76 2.19
CA SER A 119 -5.77 1.72 1.55
C SER A 119 -7.23 1.33 1.75
N ASP A 120 -8.07 2.36 1.85
CA ASP A 120 -9.53 2.28 1.88
C ASP A 120 -10.03 3.64 1.35
N TYR A 121 -10.44 3.68 0.09
CA TYR A 121 -11.03 4.86 -0.54
C TYR A 121 -12.57 4.81 -0.55
N THR A 122 -13.18 3.77 0.01
CA THR A 122 -14.62 3.69 0.29
C THR A 122 -14.82 3.49 1.80
N PRO A 123 -14.79 4.58 2.58
CA PRO A 123 -14.42 4.56 3.99
C PRO A 123 -15.30 3.60 4.78
N SER A 124 -14.76 2.42 5.07
CA SER A 124 -15.32 1.47 6.04
C SER A 124 -14.85 1.82 7.45
N SER A 125 -13.63 2.35 7.54
CA SER A 125 -12.94 2.71 8.79
C SER A 125 -11.99 3.92 8.65
N THR A 126 -12.00 4.59 7.49
CA THR A 126 -11.12 5.75 7.19
C THR A 126 -11.83 7.10 7.31
N GLN A 127 -11.08 8.14 7.70
CA GLN A 127 -11.61 9.49 7.96
C GLN A 127 -11.71 10.35 6.69
N HIS A 128 -10.86 10.10 5.70
CA HIS A 128 -10.77 10.90 4.49
C HIS A 128 -10.31 10.05 3.31
N LEU A 129 -10.65 10.48 2.09
CA LEU A 129 -10.41 9.74 0.85
C LEU A 129 -9.23 10.31 0.04
N VAL A 130 -8.31 10.99 0.74
CA VAL A 130 -7.13 11.60 0.13
C VAL A 130 -6.23 10.52 -0.47
N ASP A 131 -5.90 10.70 -1.75
CA ASP A 131 -5.01 9.81 -2.48
C ASP A 131 -3.54 10.02 -2.07
N ALA A 132 -3.01 9.02 -1.34
CA ALA A 132 -1.66 9.00 -0.82
C ALA A 132 -0.58 9.11 -1.91
N ARG A 133 -0.87 8.68 -3.14
CA ARG A 133 0.12 8.65 -4.23
C ARG A 133 0.63 10.04 -4.59
N TYR A 134 -0.18 11.08 -4.45
CA TYR A 134 0.26 12.47 -4.69
C TYR A 134 1.32 12.91 -3.68
N MET A 135 1.16 12.56 -2.39
CA MET A 135 2.15 12.87 -1.36
C MET A 135 3.43 12.03 -1.55
N LEU A 136 3.29 10.75 -1.85
CA LEU A 136 4.44 9.86 -2.07
C LEU A 136 5.25 10.26 -3.31
N LYS A 137 4.57 10.69 -4.39
CA LYS A 137 5.17 11.26 -5.60
C LYS A 137 5.94 12.53 -5.31
N SER A 138 5.42 13.45 -4.50
CA SER A 138 6.14 14.68 -4.13
C SER A 138 7.40 14.38 -3.31
N CYS A 139 7.37 13.29 -2.53
CA CYS A 139 8.51 12.79 -1.76
C CYS A 139 9.49 11.93 -2.58
N CYS A 140 9.21 11.65 -3.86
CA CYS A 140 10.04 10.75 -4.68
C CYS A 140 10.18 9.33 -4.06
N VAL A 141 9.13 8.84 -3.40
CA VAL A 141 9.07 7.50 -2.78
C VAL A 141 8.39 6.53 -3.75
N PRO A 142 9.06 5.45 -4.21
CA PRO A 142 8.43 4.46 -5.08
C PRO A 142 7.23 3.77 -4.41
N VAL A 143 6.20 3.50 -5.19
CA VAL A 143 4.92 2.92 -4.75
C VAL A 143 4.65 1.63 -5.52
N PHE A 144 4.65 0.53 -4.79
CA PHE A 144 4.26 -0.81 -5.25
C PHE A 144 2.84 -1.13 -4.77
N GLU A 145 2.01 -1.72 -5.63
CA GLU A 145 0.62 -2.05 -5.31
C GLU A 145 0.30 -3.53 -5.65
N PRO A 146 0.25 -4.42 -4.64
CA PRO A 146 -0.04 -5.83 -4.87
C PRO A 146 -1.40 -6.05 -5.52
N ARG A 147 -1.47 -6.93 -6.52
CA ARG A 147 -2.70 -7.24 -7.25
C ARG A 147 -3.57 -8.31 -6.60
N ASN A 148 -2.94 -9.22 -5.88
CA ASN A 148 -3.58 -10.38 -5.28
C ASN A 148 -2.83 -10.84 -4.03
N HIS A 149 -3.35 -11.87 -3.36
CA HIS A 149 -2.76 -12.42 -2.14
C HIS A 149 -1.35 -13.01 -2.33
N GLN A 150 -1.02 -13.51 -3.52
CA GLN A 150 0.33 -13.99 -3.83
C GLN A 150 1.33 -12.83 -3.82
N GLU A 151 1.00 -11.73 -4.48
CA GLU A 151 1.86 -10.55 -4.48
C GLU A 151 1.92 -9.88 -3.11
N MET A 152 0.83 -9.90 -2.35
CA MET A 152 0.84 -9.48 -0.94
C MET A 152 1.85 -10.29 -0.12
N HIS A 153 1.95 -11.59 -0.37
CA HIS A 153 2.93 -12.46 0.29
C HIS A 153 4.39 -12.11 -0.09
N GLU A 154 4.62 -11.67 -1.32
CA GLU A 154 5.96 -11.35 -1.84
C GLU A 154 6.37 -9.89 -1.64
N ALA A 155 5.41 -9.01 -1.32
CA ALA A 155 5.55 -7.56 -1.34
C ALA A 155 6.69 -7.04 -0.47
N ALA A 156 6.85 -7.60 0.74
CA ALA A 156 7.89 -7.18 1.66
C ALA A 156 9.31 -7.43 1.10
N ARG A 157 9.51 -8.56 0.40
CA ARG A 157 10.78 -8.88 -0.25
C ARG A 157 11.08 -7.88 -1.36
N ILE A 158 10.12 -7.68 -2.27
CA ILE A 158 10.24 -6.75 -3.41
C ILE A 158 10.58 -5.34 -2.90
N ALA A 159 9.82 -4.83 -1.92
CA ALA A 159 10.07 -3.51 -1.37
C ALA A 159 11.41 -3.40 -0.63
N ALA A 160 11.81 -4.45 0.10
CA ALA A 160 13.10 -4.48 0.77
C ALA A 160 14.27 -4.44 -0.23
N ASP A 161 14.19 -5.22 -1.31
CA ASP A 161 15.21 -5.26 -2.36
C ASP A 161 15.36 -3.89 -3.04
N ILE A 162 14.24 -3.25 -3.42
CA ILE A 162 14.23 -1.90 -4.01
C ILE A 162 14.83 -0.89 -3.03
N GLY A 163 14.40 -0.90 -1.77
CA GLY A 163 14.88 0.08 -0.79
C GLY A 163 16.38 -0.03 -0.51
N ARG A 164 16.93 -1.25 -0.51
CA ARG A 164 18.39 -1.49 -0.43
C ARG A 164 19.12 -1.02 -1.69
N GLN A 165 18.60 -1.36 -2.87
CA GLN A 165 19.25 -1.03 -4.14
C GLN A 165 19.31 0.48 -4.38
N PHE A 166 18.26 1.21 -4.02
CA PHE A 166 18.11 2.64 -4.34
C PHE A 166 18.27 3.56 -3.13
N ASN A 167 18.60 3.04 -1.94
CA ASN A 167 18.73 3.78 -0.68
C ASN A 167 17.55 4.72 -0.43
N THR A 168 16.33 4.19 -0.55
CA THR A 168 15.08 4.94 -0.42
C THR A 168 14.06 4.15 0.38
N PRO A 169 13.16 4.81 1.12
CA PRO A 169 11.96 4.14 1.57
C PRO A 169 11.13 3.69 0.37
N VAL A 170 10.35 2.62 0.56
CA VAL A 170 9.41 2.09 -0.44
C VAL A 170 8.03 2.00 0.19
N ALA A 171 7.01 2.48 -0.50
CA ALA A 171 5.63 2.34 -0.09
C ALA A 171 4.98 1.14 -0.76
N ILE A 172 4.32 0.31 0.03
CA ILE A 172 3.39 -0.71 -0.43
C ILE A 172 2.00 -0.19 -0.12
N ILE A 173 1.21 0.14 -1.14
CA ILE A 173 -0.21 0.47 -0.94
C ILE A 173 -1.01 -0.81 -1.16
N ALA A 174 -1.61 -1.31 -0.08
CA ALA A 174 -2.35 -2.56 -0.07
C ALA A 174 -3.85 -2.28 0.01
N SER A 175 -4.62 -2.68 -1.01
CA SER A 175 -6.08 -2.53 -1.02
C SER A 175 -6.72 -3.17 0.22
N GLY A 176 -7.67 -2.47 0.84
CA GLY A 176 -8.46 -2.97 1.96
C GLY A 176 -9.22 -4.26 1.62
N VAL A 177 -9.61 -4.45 0.36
CA VAL A 177 -10.22 -5.69 -0.14
C VAL A 177 -9.24 -6.85 0.01
N LEU A 178 -7.99 -6.69 -0.46
CA LEU A 178 -6.96 -7.72 -0.30
C LEU A 178 -6.62 -7.94 1.17
N CYS A 179 -6.51 -6.86 1.95
CA CYS A 179 -6.18 -6.94 3.37
C CYS A 179 -7.10 -7.91 4.13
N HIS A 180 -8.40 -7.87 3.88
CA HIS A 180 -9.41 -8.64 4.63
C HIS A 180 -9.97 -9.88 3.94
N SER A 181 -9.82 -10.02 2.63
CA SER A 181 -10.22 -11.24 1.91
C SER A 181 -9.18 -12.34 2.07
N GLU A 182 -9.57 -13.58 1.79
CA GLU A 182 -8.70 -14.75 1.75
C GLU A 182 -8.46 -15.17 0.30
N GLY A 183 -7.25 -15.64 0.03
CA GLY A 183 -6.87 -16.15 -1.28
C GLY A 183 -5.89 -17.31 -1.17
N LEU A 184 -5.77 -18.08 -2.25
CA LEU A 184 -4.76 -19.12 -2.36
C LEU A 184 -3.38 -18.46 -2.59
N VAL A 185 -2.43 -18.79 -1.73
CA VAL A 185 -1.02 -18.38 -1.81
C VAL A 185 -0.14 -19.61 -1.87
N ARG A 186 0.86 -19.59 -2.73
CA ARG A 186 1.98 -20.53 -2.70
C ARG A 186 3.12 -19.90 -1.90
N LEU A 187 3.51 -20.55 -0.80
CA LEU A 187 4.56 -20.05 0.07
C LEU A 187 5.85 -19.82 -0.73
N MET A 188 6.38 -18.59 -0.71
CA MET A 188 7.63 -18.27 -1.41
C MET A 188 8.84 -18.91 -0.71
N GLU A 189 10.01 -18.89 -1.33
CA GLU A 189 11.24 -19.36 -0.67
C GLU A 189 11.56 -18.55 0.60
N THR A 190 12.10 -19.21 1.63
CA THR A 190 12.64 -18.53 2.80
C THR A 190 14.01 -17.94 2.50
N ALA A 191 14.20 -16.67 2.79
CA ALA A 191 15.45 -15.96 2.67
C ALA A 191 15.98 -15.51 4.04
N THR A 192 17.31 -15.42 4.15
CA THR A 192 17.98 -14.70 5.24
C THR A 192 18.60 -13.45 4.64
N ARG A 193 18.42 -12.30 5.31
CA ARG A 193 18.99 -11.03 4.89
C ARG A 193 20.06 -10.63 5.88
N GLU A 194 21.24 -10.31 5.38
CA GLU A 194 22.29 -9.71 6.21
C GLU A 194 21.93 -8.26 6.55
N LYS A 195 22.35 -7.81 7.74
CA LYS A 195 22.22 -6.39 8.10
C LYS A 195 23.06 -5.54 7.15
N ALA A 196 22.52 -4.38 6.79
CA ALA A 196 23.29 -3.36 6.08
C ALA A 196 24.52 -2.97 6.90
N PRO A 197 25.64 -2.65 6.24
CA PRO A 197 26.70 -1.89 6.89
C PRO A 197 26.11 -0.66 7.56
N LEU A 198 26.59 -0.37 8.77
CA LEU A 198 26.21 0.86 9.46
C LEU A 198 26.67 2.06 8.61
N PRO A 199 25.90 3.16 8.60
CA PRO A 199 26.27 4.28 7.76
C PRO A 199 27.61 4.88 8.19
N GLU A 200 28.55 4.99 7.25
CA GLU A 200 29.88 5.55 7.51
C GLU A 200 29.83 7.01 7.93
N LYS A 201 28.87 7.77 7.37
CA LYS A 201 28.70 9.20 7.60
C LYS A 201 27.27 9.50 8.03
N MET A 202 27.10 9.77 9.33
CA MET A 202 25.79 10.18 9.86
C MET A 202 25.26 11.46 9.20
N SER A 203 26.16 12.26 8.63
CA SER A 203 25.82 13.47 7.90
C SER A 203 24.88 13.24 6.71
N ASP A 204 24.86 12.02 6.16
CA ASP A 204 24.01 11.63 5.03
C ASP A 204 22.52 11.48 5.43
N PHE A 205 22.23 11.68 6.72
CA PHE A 205 20.90 11.71 7.32
C PHE A 205 20.59 13.05 8.01
N ILE A 206 21.39 14.09 7.74
CA ILE A 206 21.21 15.43 8.32
C ILE A 206 20.72 16.40 7.24
N THR A 207 19.50 16.93 7.40
CA THR A 207 18.82 17.85 6.48
C THR A 207 19.02 19.31 6.85
N LEU A 208 20.28 19.78 6.91
CA LEU A 208 20.56 21.22 6.87
C LEU A 208 20.21 21.77 5.47
N PRO A 209 19.81 23.05 5.31
CA PRO A 209 19.26 23.57 4.05
C PRO A 209 20.08 23.25 2.79
N VAL A 210 21.41 23.41 2.85
CA VAL A 210 22.32 23.08 1.74
C VAL A 210 22.32 21.59 1.42
N ARG A 211 22.33 20.73 2.43
CA ARG A 211 22.27 19.26 2.26
C ARG A 211 20.93 18.80 1.72
N ALA A 212 19.83 19.37 2.21
CA ALA A 212 18.49 19.06 1.73
C ALA A 212 18.37 19.32 0.21
N ARG A 213 18.94 20.43 -0.27
CA ARG A 213 19.03 20.73 -1.71
C ARG A 213 19.84 19.69 -2.46
N MET A 214 21.04 19.37 -1.97
CA MET A 214 21.92 18.35 -2.60
C MET A 214 21.26 16.98 -2.68
N PHE A 215 20.59 16.53 -1.62
CA PHE A 215 19.84 15.28 -1.60
C PHE A 215 18.71 15.30 -2.62
N HIS A 216 17.93 16.37 -2.67
CA HIS A 216 16.89 16.51 -3.68
C HIS A 216 17.48 16.43 -5.10
N ASP A 217 18.58 17.12 -5.39
CA ASP A 217 19.27 17.03 -6.69
C ASP A 217 19.69 15.60 -7.03
N GLN A 218 20.33 14.90 -6.09
CA GLN A 218 20.74 13.51 -6.26
C GLN A 218 19.54 12.59 -6.52
N VAL A 219 18.47 12.74 -5.74
CA VAL A 219 17.24 11.96 -5.90
C VAL A 219 16.63 12.18 -7.28
N ARG A 220 16.56 13.43 -7.75
CA ARG A 220 15.91 13.77 -9.03
C ARG A 220 16.75 13.41 -10.25
N THR A 221 18.07 13.56 -10.18
CA THR A 221 18.97 13.35 -11.32
C THR A 221 19.51 11.92 -11.41
N THR A 222 19.50 11.16 -10.31
CA THR A 222 20.08 9.81 -10.26
C THR A 222 19.04 8.76 -9.87
N ARG A 223 18.41 8.91 -8.69
CA ARG A 223 17.54 7.86 -8.14
C ARG A 223 16.25 7.67 -8.95
N ILE A 224 15.55 8.75 -9.26
CA ILE A 224 14.30 8.69 -10.02
C ILE A 224 14.50 8.12 -11.44
N PRO A 225 15.51 8.55 -12.23
CA PRO A 225 15.79 7.92 -13.52
C PRO A 225 16.08 6.42 -13.42
N ALA A 226 16.85 5.99 -12.41
CA ALA A 226 17.15 4.57 -12.22
C ALA A 226 15.91 3.76 -11.83
N LEU A 227 15.06 4.29 -10.94
CA LEU A 227 13.75 3.69 -10.63
C LEU A 227 12.83 3.64 -11.84
N ARG A 228 12.84 4.66 -12.71
CA ARG A 228 12.08 4.65 -13.97
C ARG A 228 12.52 3.49 -14.87
N GLY A 229 13.83 3.31 -15.08
CA GLY A 229 14.34 2.16 -15.83
C GLY A 229 13.90 0.83 -15.24
N MET A 230 13.98 0.67 -13.91
CA MET A 230 13.52 -0.54 -13.22
C MET A 230 12.02 -0.81 -13.42
N VAL A 231 11.15 0.20 -13.32
CA VAL A 231 9.71 -0.02 -13.48
C VAL A 231 9.32 -0.28 -14.93
N GLU A 232 10.01 0.28 -15.92
CA GLU A 232 9.73 0.05 -17.36
C GLU A 232 9.94 -1.42 -17.75
N GLU A 233 10.97 -2.05 -17.18
CA GLU A 233 11.34 -3.44 -17.46
C GLU A 233 10.80 -4.44 -16.43
N SER A 234 9.99 -3.97 -15.48
CA SER A 234 9.57 -4.80 -14.36
C SER A 234 8.67 -5.94 -14.81
N PRO A 235 8.95 -7.20 -14.37
CA PRO A 235 8.05 -8.34 -14.62
C PRO A 235 6.73 -8.23 -13.84
N LEU A 236 6.61 -7.26 -12.93
CA LEU A 236 5.39 -6.98 -12.20
C LEU A 236 4.37 -6.24 -13.07
N ASN A 237 4.78 -5.62 -14.19
CA ASN A 237 3.81 -5.17 -15.18
C ASN A 237 3.37 -6.36 -16.03
N VAL A 238 2.07 -6.66 -16.00
CA VAL A 238 1.50 -7.80 -16.74
C VAL A 238 0.63 -7.29 -17.88
N LEU A 239 0.88 -7.83 -19.07
CA LEU A 239 0.07 -7.59 -20.25
C LEU A 239 -0.79 -8.82 -20.53
N THR A 240 -2.10 -8.65 -20.48
CA THR A 240 -3.06 -9.65 -20.94
C THR A 240 -3.63 -9.23 -22.28
N ARG A 241 -3.42 -10.05 -23.31
CA ARG A 241 -3.86 -9.74 -24.68
C ARG A 241 -5.36 -10.00 -24.88
N GLY A 242 -6.00 -9.08 -25.60
CA GLY A 242 -7.37 -9.15 -26.06
C GLY A 242 -7.46 -9.13 -27.59
N ASP A 243 -8.51 -8.52 -28.13
CA ASP A 243 -8.72 -8.39 -29.58
C ASP A 243 -8.24 -7.05 -30.17
N GLY A 244 -7.57 -6.20 -29.39
CA GLY A 244 -7.02 -4.92 -29.80
C GLY A 244 -8.01 -3.77 -29.85
N LYS A 245 -9.31 -4.00 -29.59
CA LYS A 245 -10.35 -2.95 -29.77
C LYS A 245 -10.56 -2.09 -28.54
N ILE A 246 -10.28 -2.61 -27.34
CA ILE A 246 -10.44 -1.89 -26.08
C ILE A 246 -9.25 -2.22 -25.20
N GLY A 247 -8.57 -1.18 -24.72
CA GLY A 247 -7.49 -1.31 -23.75
C GLY A 247 -7.93 -0.90 -22.35
N ILE A 248 -7.38 -1.54 -21.34
CA ILE A 248 -7.54 -1.19 -19.93
C ILE A 248 -6.16 -1.05 -19.31
N ILE A 249 -5.90 0.08 -18.65
CA ILE A 249 -4.74 0.28 -17.78
C ILE A 249 -5.24 0.24 -16.34
N THR A 250 -4.69 -0.65 -15.52
CA THR A 250 -5.12 -0.82 -14.14
C THR A 250 -3.95 -1.17 -13.22
N HIS A 251 -4.22 -1.31 -11.92
CA HIS A 251 -3.21 -1.63 -10.90
C HIS A 251 -3.89 -2.28 -9.68
N GLY A 252 -3.10 -2.92 -8.83
CA GLY A 252 -3.57 -3.46 -7.56
C GLY A 252 -4.79 -4.38 -7.71
N VAL A 253 -5.73 -4.31 -6.76
CA VAL A 253 -6.92 -5.19 -6.73
C VAL A 253 -7.82 -5.05 -7.96
N ASN A 254 -7.77 -3.90 -8.65
CA ASN A 254 -8.62 -3.64 -9.81
C ASN A 254 -8.31 -4.59 -10.97
N ASP A 255 -7.10 -5.15 -11.02
CA ASP A 255 -6.75 -6.24 -11.92
C ASP A 255 -7.71 -7.44 -11.78
N LEU A 256 -7.95 -7.89 -10.54
CA LEU A 256 -8.86 -9.00 -10.26
C LEU A 256 -10.29 -8.67 -10.69
N PHE A 257 -10.74 -7.43 -10.50
CA PHE A 257 -12.08 -7.02 -10.89
C PHE A 257 -12.23 -6.93 -12.41
N VAL A 258 -11.20 -6.48 -13.13
CA VAL A 258 -11.17 -6.49 -14.60
C VAL A 258 -11.23 -7.94 -15.11
N GLU A 259 -10.44 -8.84 -14.53
CA GLU A 259 -10.47 -10.26 -14.89
C GLU A 259 -11.82 -10.92 -14.60
N GLU A 260 -12.48 -10.58 -13.49
CA GLU A 260 -13.83 -11.04 -13.19
C GLU A 260 -14.84 -10.60 -14.26
N VAL A 261 -14.77 -9.34 -14.69
CA VAL A 261 -15.63 -8.82 -15.78
C VAL A 261 -15.33 -9.51 -17.09
N ARG A 262 -14.06 -9.76 -17.43
CA ARG A 262 -13.66 -10.50 -18.64
C ARG A 262 -14.25 -11.90 -18.63
N ALA A 263 -14.12 -12.62 -17.51
CA ALA A 263 -14.64 -13.97 -17.34
C ALA A 263 -16.18 -14.02 -17.40
N ALA A 264 -16.87 -13.09 -16.75
CA ALA A 264 -18.33 -13.06 -16.69
C ALA A 264 -18.99 -12.67 -18.02
N THR A 265 -18.35 -11.79 -18.80
CA THR A 265 -18.92 -11.24 -20.04
C THR A 265 -18.39 -11.90 -21.31
N GLY A 266 -17.30 -12.66 -21.21
CA GLY A 266 -16.60 -13.26 -22.36
C GLY A 266 -15.93 -12.23 -23.27
N LYS A 267 -15.80 -10.97 -22.83
CA LYS A 267 -15.23 -9.90 -23.64
C LYS A 267 -13.71 -9.90 -23.56
N ASN A 268 -13.07 -10.06 -24.72
CA ASN A 268 -11.62 -10.05 -24.87
C ASN A 268 -11.07 -8.63 -24.97
N VAL A 269 -10.96 -7.94 -23.84
CA VAL A 269 -10.24 -6.66 -23.74
C VAL A 269 -8.75 -6.88 -23.44
N ASP A 270 -7.91 -5.97 -23.92
CA ASP A 270 -6.48 -5.91 -23.62
C ASP A 270 -6.27 -5.20 -22.28
N VAL A 271 -5.40 -5.74 -21.43
CA VAL A 271 -5.17 -5.22 -20.07
C VAL A 271 -3.68 -5.04 -19.83
N LEU A 272 -3.28 -3.81 -19.48
CA LEU A 272 -1.99 -3.50 -18.88
C LEU A 272 -2.18 -3.30 -17.38
N SER A 273 -1.72 -4.28 -16.61
CA SER A 273 -1.76 -4.30 -15.16
C SER A 273 -0.42 -3.83 -14.60
N LEU A 274 -0.38 -2.62 -14.04
CA LEU A 274 0.81 -1.97 -13.53
C LEU A 274 1.18 -2.52 -12.15
N GLY A 275 2.45 -2.92 -11.97
CA GLY A 275 2.97 -3.31 -10.66
C GLY A 275 3.31 -2.11 -9.77
N PHE A 276 3.69 -0.98 -10.39
CA PHE A 276 4.08 0.25 -9.71
C PHE A 276 3.22 1.41 -10.18
N THR A 277 2.70 2.19 -9.22
CA THR A 277 1.98 3.43 -9.51
C THR A 277 2.89 4.64 -9.41
N TYR A 278 4.07 4.54 -8.79
CA TYR A 278 5.10 5.56 -8.89
C TYR A 278 6.52 4.98 -8.76
N PRO A 279 7.47 5.37 -9.63
CA PRO A 279 7.23 6.06 -10.91
C PRO A 279 6.39 5.19 -11.85
N LEU A 280 5.75 5.82 -12.83
CA LEU A 280 4.98 5.10 -13.86
C LEU A 280 5.90 4.67 -15.01
N PRO A 281 5.68 3.47 -15.60
CA PRO A 281 6.37 3.02 -16.79
C PRO A 281 5.73 3.64 -18.04
N MET A 282 5.99 4.92 -18.26
CA MET A 282 5.35 5.72 -19.31
C MET A 282 5.65 5.22 -20.73
N ASP A 283 6.81 4.63 -20.98
CA ASP A 283 7.12 4.10 -22.31
C ASP A 283 6.38 2.80 -22.57
N LEU A 284 6.26 1.92 -21.57
CA LEU A 284 5.38 0.75 -21.63
C LEU A 284 3.91 1.16 -21.83
N ILE A 285 3.42 2.14 -21.09
CA ILE A 285 2.05 2.65 -21.24
C ILE A 285 1.82 3.20 -22.64
N ARG A 286 2.76 3.97 -23.19
CA ARG A 286 2.66 4.50 -24.56
C ARG A 286 2.57 3.38 -25.58
N ARG A 287 3.46 2.39 -25.52
CA ARG A 287 3.44 1.22 -26.42
C ARG A 287 2.13 0.44 -26.32
N PHE A 288 1.59 0.31 -25.10
CA PHE A 288 0.29 -0.32 -24.90
C PHE A 288 -0.81 0.48 -25.59
N CYS A 289 -0.93 1.78 -25.33
CA CYS A 289 -1.95 2.62 -25.95
C CYS A 289 -1.86 2.64 -27.49
N GLU A 290 -0.64 2.68 -28.04
CA GLU A 290 -0.41 2.62 -29.50
C GLU A 290 -0.80 1.28 -30.13
N SER A 291 -0.88 0.20 -29.34
CA SER A 291 -1.28 -1.12 -29.81
C SER A 291 -2.80 -1.36 -29.84
N ILE A 292 -3.60 -0.38 -29.40
CA ILE A 292 -5.06 -0.48 -29.28
C ILE A 292 -5.73 0.37 -30.35
N ASP A 293 -6.61 -0.23 -31.14
CA ASP A 293 -7.34 0.43 -32.24
C ASP A 293 -8.51 1.31 -31.74
N GLY A 294 -8.99 1.08 -30.52
CA GLY A 294 -10.13 1.77 -29.93
C GLY A 294 -9.83 2.47 -28.60
N PRO A 295 -10.84 2.68 -27.73
CA PRO A 295 -10.65 3.45 -26.50
C PRO A 295 -9.79 2.69 -25.49
N VAL A 296 -8.93 3.44 -24.79
CA VAL A 296 -8.18 2.95 -23.63
C VAL A 296 -8.77 3.55 -22.34
N TYR A 297 -9.14 2.68 -21.40
CA TYR A 297 -9.70 3.07 -20.11
C TYR A 297 -8.67 2.91 -18.98
N VAL A 298 -8.59 3.89 -18.08
CA VAL A 298 -7.83 3.82 -16.83
C VAL A 298 -8.79 3.46 -15.70
N ILE A 299 -8.56 2.32 -15.08
CA ILE A 299 -9.30 1.81 -13.93
C ILE A 299 -8.37 1.87 -12.71
N GLU A 300 -8.47 2.96 -11.96
CA GLU A 300 -7.68 3.22 -10.75
C GLU A 300 -8.57 3.58 -9.55
N ASP A 301 -8.20 3.12 -8.37
CA ASP A 301 -8.82 3.55 -7.11
C ASP A 301 -8.26 4.91 -6.68
N GLY A 302 -8.87 5.56 -5.69
CA GLY A 302 -8.50 6.91 -5.26
C GLY A 302 -9.02 7.96 -6.24
N TYR A 303 -8.15 8.88 -6.66
CA TYR A 303 -8.54 9.98 -7.54
C TYR A 303 -8.29 9.63 -9.02
N ARG A 304 -7.50 10.44 -9.73
CA ARG A 304 -7.17 10.28 -11.16
C ARG A 304 -5.65 10.31 -11.39
N PHE A 305 -4.88 9.75 -10.45
CA PHE A 305 -3.42 9.90 -10.40
C PHE A 305 -2.72 9.36 -11.65
N ILE A 306 -3.06 8.14 -12.06
CA ILE A 306 -2.49 7.47 -13.24
C ILE A 306 -3.05 8.13 -14.49
N GLN A 307 -4.37 8.32 -14.56
CA GLN A 307 -5.05 8.94 -15.69
C GLN A 307 -4.49 10.33 -16.01
N GLU A 308 -4.35 11.20 -15.01
CA GLU A 308 -3.80 12.56 -15.18
C GLU A 308 -2.33 12.52 -15.63
N ALA A 309 -1.54 11.59 -15.11
CA ALA A 309 -0.14 11.45 -15.53
C ALA A 309 -0.02 11.02 -17.00
N ILE A 310 -0.89 10.12 -17.46
CA ILE A 310 -0.94 9.67 -18.86
C ILE A 310 -1.42 10.80 -19.77
N GLN A 311 -2.48 11.50 -19.37
CA GLN A 311 -3.04 12.63 -20.14
C GLN A 311 -2.05 13.80 -20.24
N ALA A 312 -1.26 14.05 -19.20
CA ALA A 312 -0.21 15.09 -19.22
C ALA A 312 0.90 14.82 -20.24
N GLU A 313 1.09 13.56 -20.65
CA GLU A 313 2.02 13.15 -21.71
C GLU A 313 1.37 13.15 -23.11
N GLY A 314 0.16 13.70 -23.24
CA GLY A 314 -0.58 13.81 -24.50
C GLY A 314 -1.21 12.49 -24.98
N ILE A 315 -1.23 11.45 -24.14
CA ILE A 315 -1.81 10.15 -24.49
C ILE A 315 -3.31 10.17 -24.17
N ALA A 316 -4.14 9.90 -25.18
CA ALA A 316 -5.59 9.90 -25.05
C ALA A 316 -6.07 8.66 -24.29
N VAL A 317 -6.54 8.86 -23.07
CA VAL A 317 -7.18 7.81 -22.25
C VAL A 317 -8.45 8.34 -21.59
N GLN A 318 -9.37 7.42 -21.33
CA GLN A 318 -10.64 7.67 -20.64
C GLN A 318 -10.58 7.03 -19.25
N GLY A 319 -11.35 7.53 -18.30
CA GLY A 319 -11.36 7.02 -16.93
C GLY A 319 -12.39 7.81 -16.15
N LYS A 320 -12.13 8.10 -14.88
CA LYS A 320 -13.07 8.91 -14.08
C LYS A 320 -13.23 10.31 -14.68
N GLY A 321 -14.47 10.82 -14.63
CA GLY A 321 -14.75 12.24 -14.90
C GLY A 321 -14.10 13.16 -13.85
N VAL A 322 -13.96 14.45 -14.16
CA VAL A 322 -13.41 15.45 -13.21
C VAL A 322 -14.21 15.50 -11.92
N ASP A 323 -15.54 15.48 -12.03
CA ASP A 323 -16.47 15.60 -10.90
C ASP A 323 -17.09 14.25 -10.50
N GLU A 324 -16.54 13.13 -10.98
CA GLU A 324 -17.05 11.80 -10.66
C GLU A 324 -16.69 11.42 -9.22
N THR A 325 -17.66 10.83 -8.50
CA THR A 325 -17.51 10.50 -7.07
C THR A 325 -17.03 9.07 -6.83
N VAL A 326 -16.77 8.29 -7.87
CA VAL A 326 -16.26 6.91 -7.77
C VAL A 326 -14.83 6.95 -7.23
N THR A 327 -14.65 6.45 -6.02
CA THR A 327 -13.34 6.36 -5.37
C THR A 327 -12.72 4.99 -5.52
N GLU A 328 -13.48 3.91 -5.36
CA GLU A 328 -13.04 2.54 -5.65
C GLU A 328 -13.89 1.90 -6.74
N TRP A 329 -13.25 1.07 -7.57
CA TRP A 329 -13.95 0.31 -8.58
C TRP A 329 -14.51 -0.98 -8.02
N THR A 330 -15.58 -1.45 -8.67
CA THR A 330 -16.14 -2.79 -8.47
C THR A 330 -16.33 -3.43 -9.85
N PRO A 331 -16.46 -4.77 -9.94
CA PRO A 331 -16.76 -5.42 -11.22
C PRO A 331 -17.99 -4.81 -11.93
N ALA A 332 -19.03 -4.45 -11.18
CA ALA A 332 -20.23 -3.80 -11.73
C ALA A 332 -19.94 -2.42 -12.34
N LEU A 333 -19.19 -1.56 -11.64
CA LEU A 333 -18.80 -0.25 -12.14
C LEU A 333 -17.91 -0.36 -13.39
N ILE A 334 -16.99 -1.33 -13.41
CA ILE A 334 -16.12 -1.59 -14.56
C ILE A 334 -16.96 -2.06 -15.76
N ALA A 335 -17.87 -3.03 -15.57
CA ALA A 335 -18.77 -3.48 -16.63
C ALA A 335 -19.61 -2.34 -17.20
N ALA A 336 -20.21 -1.51 -16.33
CA ALA A 336 -20.97 -0.34 -16.75
C ALA A 336 -20.11 0.65 -17.55
N ARG A 337 -18.86 0.90 -17.11
CA ARG A 337 -17.91 1.76 -17.81
C ARG A 337 -17.58 1.27 -19.22
N LEU A 338 -17.52 -0.06 -19.40
CA LEU A 338 -17.23 -0.70 -20.68
C LEU A 338 -18.49 -0.89 -21.56
N GLY A 339 -19.64 -0.35 -21.14
CA GLY A 339 -20.92 -0.48 -21.84
C GLY A 339 -21.48 -1.90 -21.85
N LEU A 340 -21.13 -2.71 -20.85
CA LEU A 340 -21.58 -4.10 -20.71
C LEU A 340 -22.83 -4.16 -19.84
N ALA A 341 -23.78 -5.02 -20.21
CA ALA A 341 -24.98 -5.25 -19.41
C ALA A 341 -24.59 -5.73 -18.00
N GLU A 342 -25.21 -5.18 -16.96
CA GLU A 342 -24.99 -5.60 -15.58
C GLU A 342 -25.29 -7.10 -15.44
N SER A 343 -24.26 -7.91 -15.23
CA SER A 343 -24.41 -9.31 -14.82
C SER A 343 -24.26 -9.49 -13.30
N ALA A 344 -24.27 -8.41 -12.53
CA ALA A 344 -24.12 -8.50 -11.08
C ALA A 344 -25.40 -9.07 -10.46
N GLY A 345 -25.40 -10.39 -10.23
CA GLY A 345 -26.38 -11.02 -9.36
C GLY A 345 -26.31 -10.35 -7.99
N LYS A 346 -27.40 -9.70 -7.55
CA LYS A 346 -27.48 -9.18 -6.19
C LYS A 346 -27.25 -10.33 -5.21
N SER A 347 -26.27 -10.19 -4.32
CA SER A 347 -26.13 -11.12 -3.19
C SER A 347 -27.46 -11.18 -2.45
N ALA A 348 -28.02 -12.38 -2.30
CA ALA A 348 -29.25 -12.59 -1.53
C ALA A 348 -29.05 -12.39 -0.01
N VAL A 349 -27.80 -12.23 0.44
CA VAL A 349 -27.44 -12.11 1.85
C VAL A 349 -27.04 -10.67 2.15
N ALA A 350 -27.82 -10.00 3.01
CA ALA A 350 -27.46 -8.71 3.57
C ALA A 350 -26.27 -8.87 4.54
N SER A 351 -25.27 -7.99 4.42
CA SER A 351 -24.15 -7.95 5.37
C SER A 351 -24.64 -7.51 6.75
N LEU A 352 -24.06 -8.08 7.81
CA LEU A 352 -24.33 -7.64 9.16
C LEU A 352 -23.74 -6.23 9.36
N PRO A 353 -24.50 -5.26 9.89
CA PRO A 353 -23.97 -3.93 10.17
C PRO A 353 -22.87 -4.02 11.24
N ARG A 354 -21.68 -3.51 10.91
CA ARG A 354 -20.54 -3.42 11.83
C ARG A 354 -20.24 -1.95 12.12
N PRO A 355 -20.89 -1.33 13.12
CA PRO A 355 -20.63 0.06 13.45
C PRO A 355 -19.17 0.23 13.94
N PRO A 356 -18.55 1.39 13.71
CA PRO A 356 -17.24 1.71 14.26
C PRO A 356 -17.22 1.54 15.79
N MET A 357 -16.19 0.89 16.33
CA MET A 357 -16.03 0.69 17.78
C MET A 357 -14.58 0.87 18.22
N ILE A 358 -14.40 1.31 19.47
CA ILE A 358 -13.09 1.35 20.13
C ILE A 358 -12.72 -0.06 20.59
N CYS A 359 -11.54 -0.54 20.20
CA CYS A 359 -11.01 -1.85 20.60
C CYS A 359 -11.09 -2.04 22.14
N ALA A 360 -11.42 -3.25 22.59
CA ALA A 360 -11.70 -3.53 24.01
C ALA A 360 -10.52 -3.20 24.96
N GLY A 361 -9.27 -3.26 24.46
CA GLY A 361 -8.05 -2.93 25.20
C GLY A 361 -7.44 -1.56 24.90
N CYS A 362 -8.08 -0.69 24.12
CA CYS A 362 -7.49 0.59 23.74
C CYS A 362 -7.34 1.53 24.95
N PRO A 363 -6.15 2.09 25.23
CA PRO A 363 -5.95 3.01 26.37
C PRO A 363 -6.81 4.28 26.25
N TYR A 364 -7.13 4.70 25.02
CA TYR A 364 -8.02 5.84 24.77
C TYR A 364 -9.48 5.60 25.19
N ARG A 365 -9.89 4.34 25.44
CA ARG A 365 -11.23 4.04 25.95
C ARG A 365 -11.49 4.73 27.29
N LEU A 366 -10.50 4.74 28.19
CA LEU A 366 -10.59 5.44 29.47
C LEU A 366 -10.71 6.95 29.26
N PHE A 367 -9.90 7.51 28.35
CA PHE A 367 -9.97 8.92 27.99
C PHE A 367 -11.36 9.30 27.48
N GLY A 368 -11.97 8.52 26.57
CA GLY A 368 -13.33 8.77 26.10
C GLY A 368 -14.39 8.70 27.19
N GLN A 369 -14.26 7.77 28.15
CA GLN A 369 -15.16 7.75 29.31
C GLN A 369 -15.03 9.02 30.17
N ILE A 370 -13.81 9.55 30.33
CA ILE A 370 -13.56 10.80 31.06
C ILE A 370 -14.15 11.98 30.30
N VAL A 371 -13.87 12.11 29.00
CA VAL A 371 -14.42 13.15 28.12
C VAL A 371 -15.94 13.12 28.14
N GLY A 372 -16.56 11.96 27.95
CA GLY A 372 -18.01 11.79 28.02
C GLY A 372 -18.60 12.20 29.37
N LYS A 373 -17.92 11.92 30.49
CA LYS A 373 -18.32 12.43 31.82
C LYS A 373 -18.17 13.95 31.94
N MET A 374 -17.14 14.56 31.35
CA MET A 374 -16.95 16.01 31.36
C MET A 374 -18.02 16.72 30.53
N ARG A 375 -18.39 16.19 29.36
CA ARG A 375 -19.49 16.69 28.53
C ARG A 375 -20.82 16.64 29.29
N LYS A 376 -21.15 15.50 29.91
CA LYS A 376 -22.38 15.36 30.73
C LYS A 376 -22.45 16.35 31.91
N LYS A 377 -21.30 16.81 32.41
CA LYS A 377 -21.20 17.83 33.47
C LYS A 377 -21.19 19.27 32.95
N GLY A 378 -21.34 19.49 31.63
CA GLY A 378 -21.23 20.81 31.01
C GLY A 378 -19.84 21.43 31.12
N LYS A 379 -18.80 20.64 31.44
CA LYS A 379 -17.41 21.11 31.61
C LYS A 379 -16.63 21.10 30.29
N LEU A 380 -17.18 20.49 29.26
CA LEU A 380 -16.55 20.35 27.97
C LEU A 380 -17.64 20.43 26.90
N GLU A 381 -17.55 21.45 26.05
CA GLU A 381 -18.57 21.76 25.05
C GLU A 381 -18.38 20.93 23.77
N ALA A 382 -17.15 20.92 23.25
CA ALA A 382 -16.78 20.17 22.06
C ALA A 382 -15.33 19.65 22.13
N VAL A 383 -15.05 18.59 21.38
CA VAL A 383 -13.72 18.05 21.12
C VAL A 383 -13.47 18.15 19.63
N PHE A 384 -12.31 18.66 19.22
CA PHE A 384 -11.94 18.84 17.82
C PHE A 384 -10.61 18.14 17.52
N GLY A 385 -10.42 17.70 16.27
CA GLY A 385 -9.12 17.24 15.77
C GLY A 385 -8.77 15.77 16.03
N ASP A 386 -9.69 14.96 16.56
CA ASP A 386 -9.46 13.53 16.75
C ASP A 386 -9.52 12.76 15.42
N ILE A 387 -8.55 11.86 15.21
CA ILE A 387 -8.52 10.91 14.09
C ILE A 387 -8.73 9.46 14.59
N GLY A 388 -8.97 8.55 13.66
CA GLY A 388 -9.12 7.13 13.99
C GLY A 388 -10.41 6.84 14.75
N CYS A 389 -10.35 5.82 15.61
CA CYS A 389 -11.43 5.49 16.53
C CYS A 389 -11.59 6.53 17.65
N ASN A 390 -10.67 7.51 17.78
CA ASN A 390 -10.77 8.57 18.78
C ASN A 390 -11.95 9.50 18.48
N THR A 391 -12.39 9.59 17.22
CA THR A 391 -13.61 10.31 16.85
C THR A 391 -14.86 9.71 17.50
N LEU A 392 -14.82 8.45 17.97
CA LEU A 392 -15.93 7.80 18.69
C LEU A 392 -15.99 8.16 20.18
N LEU A 393 -15.02 8.93 20.68
CA LEU A 393 -14.89 9.24 22.11
C LEU A 393 -15.79 10.40 22.56
N HIS A 394 -16.44 11.12 21.63
CA HIS A 394 -17.25 12.30 21.91
C HIS A 394 -18.74 12.11 21.63
#